data_AF-W4VSJ6-F1
#
_entry.id   AF-W4VSJ6-F1
#
_cell.length_a   1.000
_cell.length_b   1.000
_cell.length_c   1.000
_cell.angle_alpha   90.00
_cell.angle_beta   90.00
_cell.angle_gamma   90.00
#
_symmetry.space_group_name_H-M   'P 1'
#
loop_
_entity.id
_entity.type
_entity.pdbx_description
1 polymer ?
#
loop_
_entity_poly.entity_id
_entity_poly.type
_entity_poly.pdbx_seq_one_letter_code
_entity_poly.pdbx_strand_id
1 'polypeptide(L)'
;MGVPFPALKTMVTVYLLLMGNTSPVILRSSTSLSTVKEIAFRVVTSLHDVLPQDMVDNNYWVTCIIEVENWTKFTLEAPRLMLKRGTHVSIPVDIEPGKKDAFAMRKTFAAATGVSGTVSWEVKGNQRRFVIMWSAPFDFNIHSNWMAMGMTREGLVAPNKNWFDQMYYHGNTDDLTFERRKFQNNMNPFIYSNEKFELEGFMTHTHHALVRVVVRPANNKWEDLADVILEELNKSSPAPDN
;
A
#
# COMPACT_ATOMS: atom_id res chain seq x y z
N MET A 1 45.58 51.14 -29.24
CA MET A 1 45.42 49.91 -30.04
C MET A 1 44.95 48.83 -29.07
N GLY A 2 43.67 48.49 -29.10
CA GLY A 2 43.01 47.66 -28.09
C GLY A 2 43.29 46.17 -28.29
N VAL A 3 43.61 45.48 -27.21
CA VAL A 3 43.75 44.01 -27.19
C VAL A 3 42.35 43.40 -27.35
N PRO A 4 42.13 42.47 -28.28
CA PRO A 4 40.82 41.85 -28.43
C PRO A 4 40.55 40.91 -27.26
N PHE A 5 39.34 40.97 -26.70
CA PHE A 5 38.82 40.08 -25.66
C PHE A 5 37.95 38.98 -26.30
N PRO A 6 38.49 37.81 -26.71
CA PRO A 6 37.67 36.63 -27.01
C PRO A 6 37.57 35.64 -25.83
N ALA A 7 38.33 35.81 -24.75
CA ALA A 7 38.44 34.79 -23.70
C ALA A 7 37.28 34.78 -22.67
N LEU A 8 36.52 35.88 -22.54
CA LEU A 8 35.52 36.00 -21.47
C LEU A 8 34.20 35.27 -21.79
N LYS A 9 33.79 35.22 -23.07
CA LYS A 9 32.58 34.49 -23.48
C LYS A 9 32.74 32.98 -23.36
N THR A 10 33.94 32.45 -23.61
CA THR A 10 34.20 31.01 -23.50
C THR A 10 34.25 30.54 -22.05
N MET A 11 34.80 31.35 -21.13
CA MET A 11 34.82 31.03 -19.70
C MET A 11 33.43 31.03 -19.04
N VAL A 12 32.53 31.93 -19.44
CA VAL A 12 31.16 31.98 -18.89
C VAL A 12 30.33 30.78 -19.36
N THR A 13 30.52 30.31 -20.60
CA THR A 13 29.85 29.10 -21.09
C THR A 13 30.35 27.83 -20.39
N VAL A 14 31.64 27.75 -20.05
CA VAL A 14 32.19 26.61 -19.27
C VAL A 14 31.70 26.64 -17.82
N TYR A 15 31.58 27.82 -17.20
CA TYR A 15 31.10 27.94 -15.83
C TYR A 15 29.60 27.58 -15.69
N LEU A 16 28.77 27.91 -16.71
CA LEU A 16 27.36 27.51 -16.75
C LEU A 16 27.17 26.00 -17.05
N LEU A 17 28.10 25.36 -17.74
CA LEU A 17 28.14 23.90 -17.90
C LEU A 17 28.58 23.18 -16.61
N LEU A 18 29.48 23.79 -15.82
CA LEU A 18 29.93 23.25 -14.53
C LEU A 18 28.90 23.42 -13.41
N MET A 19 28.07 24.47 -13.46
CA MET A 19 26.98 24.69 -12.49
C MET A 19 25.63 24.06 -12.92
N GLY A 20 25.55 23.48 -14.11
CA GLY A 20 24.33 22.94 -14.70
C GLY A 20 23.99 21.48 -14.37
N ASN A 21 24.86 20.75 -13.64
CA ASN A 21 24.62 19.35 -13.28
C ASN A 21 24.40 19.17 -11.78
N THR A 22 23.42 19.88 -11.22
CA THR A 22 22.59 19.25 -10.16
C THR A 22 21.42 18.57 -10.86
N SER A 23 21.74 17.63 -11.76
CA SER A 23 20.76 16.63 -12.15
C SER A 23 20.27 16.00 -10.85
N PRO A 24 18.95 15.96 -10.56
CA PRO A 24 18.47 15.14 -9.46
C PRO A 24 19.04 13.75 -9.70
N VAL A 25 19.75 13.22 -8.70
CA VAL A 25 20.33 11.88 -8.76
C VAL A 25 19.20 10.96 -9.19
N ILE A 26 19.22 10.56 -10.46
CA ILE A 26 18.21 9.66 -10.97
C ILE A 26 18.60 8.31 -10.38
N LEU A 27 17.88 7.91 -9.34
CA LEU A 27 18.00 6.65 -8.62
C LEU A 27 17.67 5.49 -9.58
N ARG A 28 18.51 5.22 -10.59
CA ARG A 28 18.05 4.50 -11.78
C ARG A 28 18.64 3.13 -12.08
N SER A 29 19.46 2.49 -11.25
CA SER A 29 19.90 1.14 -11.67
C SER A 29 20.34 0.09 -10.64
N SER A 30 20.35 0.33 -9.32
CA SER A 30 20.78 -0.75 -8.39
C SER A 30 19.91 -0.95 -7.14
N THR A 31 18.94 -0.08 -6.89
CA THR A 31 18.10 -0.20 -5.69
C THR A 31 17.16 -1.39 -5.83
N SER A 32 17.50 -2.48 -5.13
CA SER A 32 16.71 -3.70 -5.10
C SER A 32 15.44 -3.53 -4.25
N LEU A 33 14.38 -4.27 -4.58
CA LEU A 33 13.17 -4.28 -3.77
C LEU A 33 13.45 -4.70 -2.31
N SER A 34 14.38 -5.63 -2.07
CA SER A 34 14.78 -6.01 -0.71
C SER A 34 15.36 -4.83 0.06
N THR A 35 16.20 -4.01 -0.57
CA THR A 35 16.72 -2.77 0.06
C THR A 35 15.60 -1.82 0.43
N VAL A 36 14.63 -1.62 -0.47
CA VAL A 36 13.45 -0.79 -0.19
C VAL A 36 12.65 -1.35 0.99
N LYS A 37 12.42 -2.68 1.02
CA LYS A 37 11.68 -3.34 2.11
C LYS A 37 12.38 -3.16 3.47
N GLU A 38 13.69 -3.31 3.54
CA GLU A 38 14.46 -3.14 4.77
C GLU A 38 14.41 -1.70 5.30
N ILE A 39 14.50 -0.71 4.41
CA ILE A 39 14.38 0.70 4.80
C ILE A 39 12.96 1.02 5.23
N ALA A 40 11.96 0.61 4.43
CA ALA A 40 10.56 0.83 4.74
C ALA A 40 10.19 0.23 6.11
N PHE A 41 10.67 -0.97 6.44
CA PHE A 41 10.46 -1.60 7.74
C PHE A 41 10.94 -0.74 8.92
N ARG A 42 11.98 0.07 8.73
CA ARG A 42 12.56 0.95 9.77
C ARG A 42 11.88 2.31 9.87
N VAL A 43 11.43 2.87 8.74
CA VAL A 43 11.01 4.28 8.67
C VAL A 43 9.49 4.45 8.63
N VAL A 44 8.76 3.41 8.20
CA VAL A 44 7.29 3.47 8.16
C VAL A 44 6.76 3.45 9.59
N THR A 45 6.02 4.49 9.93
CA THR A 45 5.54 4.72 11.31
C THR A 45 4.04 4.51 11.41
N SER A 46 3.59 4.00 12.55
CA SER A 46 2.16 3.83 12.82
C SER A 46 1.50 5.19 13.05
N LEU A 47 0.26 5.38 12.58
CA LEU A 47 -0.55 6.56 12.92
C LEU A 47 -1.00 6.55 14.39
N HIS A 48 -1.13 5.35 14.96
CA HIS A 48 -1.54 5.14 16.33
C HIS A 48 -0.54 4.23 17.04
N ASP A 49 -0.20 4.53 18.30
CA ASP A 49 0.69 3.71 19.14
C ASP A 49 0.02 2.41 19.63
N VAL A 50 -1.10 2.01 19.02
CA VAL A 50 -1.84 0.79 19.37
C VAL A 50 -1.33 -0.35 18.52
N LEU A 51 -0.83 -1.41 19.16
CA LEU A 51 -0.43 -2.61 18.42
C LEU A 51 -1.67 -3.30 17.86
N PRO A 52 -1.58 -3.89 16.65
CA PRO A 52 -2.68 -4.68 16.08
C PRO A 52 -3.27 -5.69 17.07
N GLN A 53 -2.43 -6.35 17.87
CA GLN A 53 -2.85 -7.35 18.85
C GLN A 53 -3.77 -6.79 19.96
N ASP A 54 -3.60 -5.52 20.31
CA ASP A 54 -4.40 -4.84 21.33
C ASP A 54 -5.79 -4.45 20.81
N MET A 55 -5.98 -4.49 19.48
CA MET A 55 -7.27 -4.25 18.83
C MET A 55 -8.16 -5.51 18.77
N VAL A 56 -7.62 -6.68 19.12
CA VAL A 56 -8.38 -7.95 19.10
C VAL A 56 -9.39 -7.96 20.25
N ASP A 57 -10.67 -8.03 19.89
CA ASP A 57 -11.72 -8.35 20.87
C ASP A 57 -11.70 -9.86 21.17
N ASN A 58 -10.85 -10.25 22.11
CA ASN A 58 -10.62 -11.66 22.51
C ASN A 58 -11.87 -12.37 23.04
N ASN A 59 -12.96 -11.65 23.30
CA ASN A 59 -14.24 -12.24 23.69
C ASN A 59 -14.99 -12.87 22.50
N TYR A 60 -14.48 -12.72 21.28
CA TYR A 60 -15.12 -13.21 20.07
C TYR A 60 -14.27 -14.25 19.36
N TRP A 61 -14.92 -15.36 19.00
CA TRP A 61 -14.29 -16.47 18.30
C TRP A 61 -13.75 -16.12 16.91
N VAL A 62 -14.30 -15.09 16.25
CA VAL A 62 -13.83 -14.65 14.94
C VAL A 62 -13.59 -13.15 14.96
N THR A 63 -12.35 -12.78 14.69
CA THR A 63 -11.87 -11.40 14.59
C THR A 63 -11.01 -11.25 13.34
N CYS A 64 -10.90 -10.03 12.83
CA CYS A 64 -10.02 -9.70 11.72
C CYS A 64 -9.41 -8.34 11.98
N ILE A 65 -8.09 -8.25 11.90
CA ILE A 65 -7.36 -6.98 11.84
C ILE A 65 -6.85 -6.80 10.42
N ILE A 66 -6.94 -5.58 9.93
CA ILE A 66 -6.34 -5.19 8.66
C ILE A 66 -5.34 -4.09 8.96
N GLU A 67 -4.07 -4.34 8.65
CA GLU A 67 -3.00 -3.36 8.67
C GLU A 67 -2.62 -3.00 7.23
N VAL A 68 -2.53 -1.71 6.94
CA VAL A 68 -2.15 -1.19 5.63
C VAL A 68 -0.97 -0.24 5.79
N GLU A 69 0.09 -0.50 5.04
CA GLU A 69 1.28 0.36 4.96
C GLU A 69 1.31 1.10 3.63
N ASN A 70 1.46 2.42 3.68
CA ASN A 70 1.56 3.26 2.50
C ASN A 70 3.02 3.64 2.24
N TRP A 71 3.66 2.96 1.29
CA TRP A 71 5.03 3.27 0.90
C TRP A 71 5.09 4.27 -0.26
N THR A 72 3.94 4.72 -0.77
CA THR A 72 3.87 5.66 -1.89
C THR A 72 3.91 7.10 -1.39
N LYS A 73 4.22 8.04 -2.28
CA LYS A 73 4.08 9.48 -2.05
C LYS A 73 2.64 10.00 -2.05
N PHE A 74 1.67 9.13 -2.36
CA PHE A 74 0.27 9.51 -2.47
C PHE A 74 -0.46 9.17 -1.16
N THR A 75 -1.19 10.13 -0.59
CA THR A 75 -2.08 9.84 0.54
C THR A 75 -3.18 8.86 0.11
N LEU A 76 -3.45 7.89 0.97
CA LEU A 76 -4.61 7.01 0.86
C LEU A 76 -5.75 7.65 1.64
N GLU A 77 -6.73 8.22 0.97
CA GLU A 77 -7.73 9.12 1.58
C GLU A 77 -9.17 8.62 1.44
N ALA A 78 -10.04 9.22 2.26
CA ALA A 78 -11.48 8.97 2.29
C ALA A 78 -11.81 7.46 2.38
N PRO A 79 -11.37 6.75 3.45
CA PRO A 79 -11.60 5.33 3.62
C PRO A 79 -13.08 4.98 3.58
N ARG A 80 -13.39 3.82 3.00
CA ARG A 80 -14.75 3.28 2.94
C ARG A 80 -14.73 1.82 3.33
N LEU A 81 -15.29 1.55 4.52
CA LEU A 81 -15.51 0.22 5.06
C LEU A 81 -16.94 -0.23 4.72
N MET A 82 -17.07 -1.35 4.02
CA MET A 82 -18.35 -1.96 3.68
C MET A 82 -18.37 -3.41 4.17
N LEU A 83 -19.06 -3.65 5.28
CA LEU A 83 -19.19 -4.98 5.87
C LEU A 83 -20.30 -5.77 5.16
N LYS A 84 -19.97 -6.99 4.72
CA LYS A 84 -20.97 -8.00 4.30
C LYS A 84 -21.47 -8.77 5.52
N ARG A 85 -20.59 -9.07 6.48
CA ARG A 85 -20.89 -9.75 7.75
C ARG A 85 -20.02 -9.21 8.88
N GLY A 86 -20.52 -9.30 10.11
CA GLY A 86 -19.82 -8.87 11.31
C GLY A 86 -20.04 -7.38 11.63
N THR A 87 -19.21 -6.86 12.53
CA THR A 87 -19.19 -5.46 12.97
C THR A 87 -17.75 -4.98 13.07
N HIS A 88 -17.54 -3.67 12.94
CA HIS A 88 -16.25 -3.06 13.21
C HIS A 88 -16.07 -2.84 14.72
N VAL A 89 -14.82 -2.86 15.17
CA VAL A 89 -14.36 -2.46 16.52
C VAL A 89 -13.74 -1.07 16.43
N SER A 90 -12.93 -0.83 15.40
CA SER A 90 -12.39 0.48 15.03
C SER A 90 -12.63 0.74 13.53
N ILE A 91 -12.52 2.00 13.13
CA ILE A 91 -12.73 2.44 11.74
C ILE A 91 -11.40 2.74 11.06
N PRO A 92 -11.25 2.47 9.75
CA PRO A 92 -10.08 2.88 8.99
C PRO A 92 -10.00 4.42 8.89
N VAL A 93 -8.77 4.96 8.91
CA VAL A 93 -8.49 6.39 8.69
C VAL A 93 -7.68 6.62 7.41
N ASP A 94 -7.45 7.89 7.07
CA ASP A 94 -6.54 8.27 5.99
C ASP A 94 -5.10 7.86 6.33
N ILE A 95 -4.33 7.38 5.33
CA ILE A 95 -2.95 6.91 5.54
C ILE A 95 -1.99 7.76 4.71
N GLU A 96 -1.24 8.61 5.41
CA GLU A 96 -0.23 9.48 4.80
C GLU A 96 0.95 8.70 4.22
N PRO A 97 1.73 9.31 3.30
CA PRO A 97 2.96 8.73 2.78
C PRO A 97 3.93 8.30 3.91
N GLY A 98 4.43 7.07 3.83
CA GLY A 98 5.38 6.53 4.82
C GLY A 98 4.73 6.20 6.17
N LYS A 99 3.40 6.14 6.23
CA LYS A 99 2.66 5.75 7.43
C LYS A 99 1.97 4.40 7.23
N LYS A 100 1.58 3.82 8.36
CA LYS A 100 0.70 2.66 8.40
C LYS A 100 -0.42 2.84 9.41
N ASP A 101 -1.52 2.16 9.15
CA ASP A 101 -2.67 2.13 10.05
C ASP A 101 -3.25 0.72 10.17
N ALA A 102 -3.90 0.46 11.29
CA ALA A 102 -4.59 -0.80 11.54
C ALA A 102 -5.97 -0.56 12.15
N PHE A 103 -6.93 -1.39 11.75
CA PHE A 103 -8.26 -1.38 12.32
C PHE A 103 -8.80 -2.81 12.46
N ALA A 104 -9.75 -2.98 13.38
CA ALA A 104 -10.23 -4.30 13.77
C ALA A 104 -11.73 -4.45 13.56
N MET A 105 -12.12 -5.68 13.26
CA MET A 105 -13.49 -6.11 13.08
C MET A 105 -13.68 -7.47 13.76
N ARG A 106 -14.95 -7.80 14.02
CA ARG A 106 -15.33 -9.08 14.63
C ARG A 106 -16.64 -9.58 14.08
N LYS A 107 -16.94 -10.85 14.36
CA LYS A 107 -18.29 -11.40 14.13
C LYS A 107 -19.34 -10.65 14.94
N THR A 108 -20.58 -10.73 14.45
CA THR A 108 -21.75 -10.27 15.20
C THR A 108 -21.93 -11.11 16.48
N PHE A 109 -22.36 -10.45 17.55
CA PHE A 109 -22.64 -11.11 18.82
C PHE A 109 -23.74 -12.17 18.67
N ALA A 110 -23.58 -13.31 19.37
CA ALA A 110 -24.50 -14.44 19.36
C ALA A 110 -24.86 -15.05 17.97
N ALA A 111 -24.20 -14.65 16.88
CA ALA A 111 -24.43 -15.19 15.54
C ALA A 111 -23.37 -16.24 15.17
N ALA A 112 -23.74 -17.35 14.55
CA ALA A 112 -22.80 -18.34 13.98
C ALA A 112 -22.24 -17.87 12.61
N THR A 113 -21.71 -16.64 12.57
CA THR A 113 -21.17 -16.02 11.36
C THR A 113 -19.73 -15.60 11.57
N GLY A 114 -18.99 -15.48 10.46
CA GLY A 114 -17.67 -14.87 10.44
C GLY A 114 -17.71 -13.34 10.36
N VAL A 115 -16.60 -12.75 9.88
CA VAL A 115 -16.48 -11.34 9.53
C VAL A 115 -15.93 -11.19 8.11
N SER A 116 -16.60 -10.40 7.29
CA SER A 116 -16.23 -10.24 5.88
C SER A 116 -16.70 -8.90 5.32
N GLY A 117 -15.99 -8.39 4.34
CA GLY A 117 -16.30 -7.10 3.75
C GLY A 117 -15.23 -6.61 2.79
N THR A 118 -15.34 -5.32 2.46
CA THR A 118 -14.33 -4.59 1.72
C THR A 118 -13.95 -3.32 2.45
N VAL A 119 -12.70 -2.92 2.28
CA VAL A 119 -12.20 -1.61 2.67
C VAL A 119 -11.50 -1.03 1.45
N SER A 120 -11.61 0.27 1.25
CA SER A 120 -10.98 0.94 0.14
C SER A 120 -10.58 2.35 0.53
N TRP A 121 -9.60 2.91 -0.18
CA TRP A 121 -9.23 4.32 -0.10
C TRP A 121 -9.02 4.85 -1.50
N GLU A 122 -9.31 6.14 -1.67
CA GLU A 122 -8.90 6.88 -2.85
C GLU A 122 -7.39 7.12 -2.79
N VAL A 123 -6.72 6.97 -3.93
CA VAL A 123 -5.31 7.33 -4.05
C VAL A 123 -5.24 8.77 -4.53
N LYS A 124 -4.81 9.67 -3.64
CA LYS A 124 -4.77 11.11 -3.91
C LYS A 124 -4.04 11.41 -5.22
N GLY A 125 -4.68 12.21 -6.08
CA GLY A 125 -4.13 12.59 -7.39
C GLY A 125 -4.21 11.51 -8.48
N ASN A 126 -4.78 10.34 -8.22
CA ASN A 126 -4.93 9.25 -9.21
C ASN A 126 -6.39 8.95 -9.57
N GLN A 127 -7.38 9.59 -8.93
CA GLN A 127 -8.82 9.46 -9.21
C GLN A 127 -9.30 8.00 -9.32
N ARG A 128 -8.81 7.15 -8.40
CA ARG A 128 -9.18 5.73 -8.32
C ARG A 128 -9.01 5.24 -6.89
N ARG A 129 -9.58 4.08 -6.59
CA ARG A 129 -9.48 3.45 -5.28
C ARG A 129 -8.70 2.16 -5.35
N PHE A 130 -7.87 1.90 -4.35
CA PHE A 130 -7.48 0.53 -4.05
C PHE A 130 -8.54 -0.10 -3.15
N VAL A 131 -8.76 -1.40 -3.31
CA VAL A 131 -9.80 -2.15 -2.63
C VAL A 131 -9.20 -3.43 -2.07
N ILE A 132 -9.43 -3.68 -0.79
CA ILE A 132 -9.11 -4.93 -0.11
C ILE A 132 -10.43 -5.61 0.22
N MET A 133 -10.60 -6.86 -0.21
CA MET A 133 -11.67 -7.74 0.23
C MET A 133 -11.08 -8.77 1.19
N TRP A 134 -11.81 -9.07 2.27
CA TRP A 134 -11.48 -10.18 3.16
C TRP A 134 -12.73 -10.96 3.54
N SER A 135 -12.55 -12.24 3.84
CA SER A 135 -13.57 -13.09 4.42
C SER A 135 -12.92 -14.07 5.39
N ALA A 136 -13.25 -13.93 6.68
CA ALA A 136 -12.88 -14.85 7.75
C ALA A 136 -14.15 -15.56 8.26
N PRO A 137 -14.42 -16.82 7.84
CA PRO A 137 -15.62 -17.55 8.24
C PRO A 137 -15.57 -18.05 9.69
N PHE A 138 -16.75 -18.44 10.19
CA PHE A 138 -16.90 -19.08 11.50
C PHE A 138 -16.55 -20.57 11.50
N ASP A 139 -16.82 -21.28 10.41
CA ASP A 139 -16.60 -22.73 10.32
C ASP A 139 -15.55 -23.06 9.25
N PHE A 140 -14.40 -23.58 9.69
CA PHE A 140 -13.32 -24.00 8.79
C PHE A 140 -13.45 -25.41 8.24
N ASN A 141 -14.45 -26.20 8.68
CA ASN A 141 -14.70 -27.52 8.09
C ASN A 141 -15.20 -27.40 6.64
N ILE A 142 -15.91 -26.31 6.32
CA ILE A 142 -16.52 -26.07 4.99
C ILE A 142 -16.03 -24.80 4.31
N HIS A 143 -15.35 -23.91 5.04
CA HIS A 143 -14.86 -22.63 4.51
C HIS A 143 -13.38 -22.38 4.86
N SER A 144 -12.79 -21.35 4.28
CA SER A 144 -11.43 -20.92 4.62
C SER A 144 -11.34 -19.40 4.49
N ASN A 145 -10.24 -18.83 4.99
CA ASN A 145 -10.00 -17.40 4.82
C ASN A 145 -9.76 -17.08 3.34
N TRP A 146 -10.30 -15.95 2.89
CA TRP A 146 -10.09 -15.42 1.54
C TRP A 146 -9.73 -13.96 1.62
N MET A 147 -8.83 -13.54 0.75
CA MET A 147 -8.45 -12.14 0.58
C MET A 147 -8.29 -11.83 -0.91
N ALA A 148 -8.67 -10.62 -1.29
CA ALA A 148 -8.38 -10.09 -2.61
C ALA A 148 -7.92 -8.63 -2.50
N MET A 149 -7.04 -8.22 -3.42
CA MET A 149 -6.52 -6.86 -3.52
C MET A 149 -6.63 -6.41 -4.96
N GLY A 150 -7.04 -5.17 -5.17
CA GLY A 150 -7.18 -4.63 -6.51
C GLY A 150 -7.34 -3.13 -6.53
N MET A 151 -7.53 -2.60 -7.73
CA MET A 151 -7.80 -1.18 -7.95
C MET A 151 -8.89 -0.96 -8.97
N THR A 152 -9.70 0.08 -8.74
CA THR A 152 -10.62 0.57 -9.76
C THR A 152 -9.85 1.15 -10.93
N ARG A 153 -10.48 1.18 -12.11
CA ARG A 153 -9.90 1.89 -13.26
C ARG A 153 -9.69 3.37 -12.96
N GLU A 154 -8.74 3.97 -13.66
CA GLU A 154 -8.51 5.42 -13.58
C GLU A 154 -9.78 6.20 -13.94
N GLY A 155 -10.06 7.26 -13.17
CA GLY A 155 -11.27 8.07 -13.29
C GLY A 155 -12.51 7.49 -12.60
N LEU A 156 -12.43 6.30 -12.00
CA LEU A 156 -13.53 5.70 -11.25
C LEU A 156 -13.20 5.64 -9.75
N VAL A 157 -13.69 6.60 -8.97
CA VAL A 157 -13.60 6.53 -7.50
C VAL A 157 -14.70 5.64 -6.93
N ALA A 158 -15.97 5.87 -7.30
CA ALA A 158 -17.13 5.06 -6.87
C ALA A 158 -17.15 4.67 -5.36
N PRO A 159 -17.12 5.64 -4.43
CA PRO A 159 -16.88 5.40 -3.01
C PRO A 159 -17.96 4.58 -2.29
N ASN A 160 -19.16 4.48 -2.87
CA ASN A 160 -20.30 3.75 -2.28
C ASN A 160 -20.59 2.42 -2.99
N LYS A 161 -19.78 2.03 -3.98
CA LYS A 161 -19.97 0.76 -4.70
C LYS A 161 -19.50 -0.39 -3.82
N ASN A 162 -20.39 -1.37 -3.59
CA ASN A 162 -20.03 -2.57 -2.86
C ASN A 162 -19.25 -3.53 -3.76
N TRP A 163 -17.95 -3.66 -3.49
CA TRP A 163 -17.06 -4.52 -4.28
C TRP A 163 -17.00 -5.97 -3.79
N PHE A 164 -17.63 -6.30 -2.66
CA PHE A 164 -17.48 -7.62 -2.03
C PHE A 164 -17.91 -8.75 -2.96
N ASP A 165 -19.13 -8.70 -3.50
CA ASP A 165 -19.65 -9.80 -4.32
C ASP A 165 -18.85 -9.93 -5.63
N GLN A 166 -18.43 -8.81 -6.22
CA GLN A 166 -17.53 -8.78 -7.38
C GLN A 166 -16.21 -9.49 -7.09
N MET A 167 -15.56 -9.12 -5.97
CA MET A 167 -14.25 -9.64 -5.60
C MET A 167 -14.31 -11.07 -5.04
N TYR A 168 -15.43 -11.51 -4.46
CA TYR A 168 -15.56 -12.83 -3.82
C TYR A 168 -16.18 -13.90 -4.71
N TYR A 169 -17.26 -13.57 -5.43
CA TYR A 169 -18.01 -14.53 -6.26
C TYR A 169 -17.73 -14.40 -7.75
N HIS A 170 -17.32 -13.21 -8.20
CA HIS A 170 -17.07 -12.93 -9.62
C HIS A 170 -15.57 -12.73 -9.88
N GLY A 171 -15.25 -12.05 -10.99
CA GLY A 171 -13.88 -11.84 -11.49
C GLY A 171 -13.63 -10.39 -11.90
N ASN A 172 -12.57 -10.16 -12.67
CA ASN A 172 -12.19 -8.83 -13.14
C ASN A 172 -13.23 -8.23 -14.11
N THR A 173 -13.34 -6.91 -14.10
CA THR A 173 -14.18 -6.10 -15.01
C THR A 173 -13.42 -4.84 -15.40
N ASP A 174 -13.94 -4.08 -16.37
CA ASP A 174 -13.38 -2.78 -16.74
C ASP A 174 -13.29 -1.84 -15.52
N ASP A 175 -14.28 -1.89 -14.63
CA ASP A 175 -14.35 -1.00 -13.47
C ASP A 175 -13.37 -1.37 -12.34
N LEU A 176 -13.03 -2.66 -12.19
CA LEU A 176 -12.21 -3.18 -11.10
C LEU A 176 -11.41 -4.41 -11.55
N THR A 177 -10.10 -4.35 -11.36
CA THR A 177 -9.18 -5.48 -11.52
C THR A 177 -8.57 -5.84 -10.17
N PHE A 178 -8.42 -7.13 -9.89
CA PHE A 178 -7.91 -7.63 -8.62
C PHE A 178 -7.29 -9.02 -8.77
N GLU A 179 -6.48 -9.37 -7.77
CA GLU A 179 -6.02 -10.74 -7.52
C GLU A 179 -6.70 -11.28 -6.25
N ARG A 180 -7.08 -12.56 -6.26
CA ARG A 180 -7.75 -13.22 -5.13
C ARG A 180 -7.02 -14.50 -4.73
N ARG A 181 -6.87 -14.71 -3.43
CA ARG A 181 -6.23 -15.91 -2.88
C ARG A 181 -6.99 -16.50 -1.69
N LYS A 182 -6.99 -17.82 -1.63
CA LYS A 182 -7.44 -18.63 -0.49
C LYS A 182 -6.28 -18.82 0.50
N PHE A 183 -6.53 -18.55 1.77
CA PHE A 183 -5.58 -18.71 2.87
C PHE A 183 -6.05 -19.85 3.77
N GLN A 184 -5.61 -21.07 3.42
CA GLN A 184 -5.89 -22.29 4.18
C GLN A 184 -4.58 -22.90 4.69
N ASN A 185 -3.70 -23.32 3.77
CA ASN A 185 -2.44 -23.98 4.10
C ASN A 185 -1.21 -23.16 3.68
N ASN A 186 -1.40 -22.08 2.92
CA ASN A 186 -0.33 -21.26 2.38
C ASN A 186 -0.62 -19.79 2.72
N MET A 187 0.31 -19.19 3.46
CA MET A 187 0.27 -17.79 3.90
C MET A 187 1.27 -16.90 3.14
N ASN A 188 1.88 -17.42 2.07
CA ASN A 188 2.79 -16.63 1.25
C ASN A 188 2.03 -15.40 0.73
N PRO A 189 2.65 -14.21 0.79
CA PRO A 189 2.09 -13.04 0.17
C PRO A 189 1.79 -13.27 -1.32
N PHE A 190 0.82 -12.53 -1.83
CA PHE A 190 0.57 -12.41 -3.26
C PHE A 190 0.57 -10.94 -3.65
N ILE A 191 0.73 -10.69 -4.95
CA ILE A 191 0.86 -9.34 -5.50
C ILE A 191 -0.27 -9.12 -6.49
N TYR A 192 -1.00 -8.01 -6.32
CA TYR A 192 -1.71 -7.36 -7.42
C TYR A 192 -0.81 -6.26 -7.98
N SER A 193 -0.75 -6.11 -9.30
CA SER A 193 0.09 -5.10 -9.95
C SER A 193 -0.63 -4.45 -11.13
N ASN A 194 -0.37 -3.16 -11.32
CA ASN A 194 -0.67 -2.42 -12.54
C ASN A 194 0.52 -1.52 -12.91
N GLU A 195 0.36 -0.63 -13.89
CA GLU A 195 1.46 0.21 -14.40
C GLU A 195 2.09 1.15 -13.36
N LYS A 196 1.35 1.52 -12.31
CA LYS A 196 1.76 2.52 -11.30
C LYS A 196 1.91 1.94 -9.90
N PHE A 197 1.09 0.96 -9.50
CA PHE A 197 1.07 0.44 -8.14
C PHE A 197 1.15 -1.08 -8.07
N GLU A 198 1.82 -1.55 -7.02
CA GLU A 198 1.80 -2.93 -6.55
C GLU A 198 1.19 -2.96 -5.15
N LEU A 199 0.34 -3.96 -4.92
CA LEU A 199 -0.23 -4.30 -3.63
C LEU A 199 0.31 -5.68 -3.25
N GLU A 200 1.17 -5.75 -2.24
CA GLU A 200 1.65 -7.02 -1.69
C GLU A 200 0.93 -7.29 -0.37
N GLY A 201 0.34 -8.47 -0.21
CA GLY A 201 -0.41 -8.75 1.00
C GLY A 201 -0.63 -10.23 1.27
N PHE A 202 -0.97 -10.52 2.52
CA PHE A 202 -1.30 -11.85 3.00
C PHE A 202 -2.38 -11.80 4.08
N MET A 203 -3.00 -12.95 4.34
CA MET A 203 -3.94 -13.16 5.43
C MET A 203 -3.56 -14.41 6.23
N THR A 204 -3.65 -14.37 7.55
CA THR A 204 -3.50 -15.59 8.37
C THR A 204 -4.70 -16.52 8.16
N HIS A 205 -4.55 -17.81 8.46
CA HIS A 205 -5.59 -18.84 8.22
C HIS A 205 -6.39 -19.22 9.48
N THR A 206 -6.26 -18.45 10.57
CA THR A 206 -6.95 -18.70 11.85
C THR A 206 -8.23 -17.86 11.95
N HIS A 207 -9.06 -18.13 12.97
CA HIS A 207 -10.25 -17.31 13.23
C HIS A 207 -9.93 -15.92 13.79
N HIS A 208 -8.71 -15.71 14.29
CA HIS A 208 -8.17 -14.38 14.62
C HIS A 208 -7.30 -13.93 13.46
N ALA A 209 -7.97 -13.51 12.39
CA ALA A 209 -7.32 -13.20 11.13
C ALA A 209 -6.51 -11.89 11.23
N LEU A 210 -5.32 -11.89 10.64
CA LEU A 210 -4.53 -10.70 10.38
C LEU A 210 -4.32 -10.60 8.87
N VAL A 211 -4.75 -9.48 8.31
CA VAL A 211 -4.46 -9.06 6.94
C VAL A 211 -3.39 -7.98 7.02
N ARG A 212 -2.30 -8.13 6.27
CA ARG A 212 -1.31 -7.06 6.08
C ARG A 212 -1.20 -6.76 4.59
N VAL A 213 -1.22 -5.48 4.24
CA VAL A 213 -1.08 -5.00 2.86
C VAL A 213 -0.05 -3.88 2.82
N VAL A 214 0.88 -3.99 1.88
CA VAL A 214 1.81 -2.93 1.51
C VAL A 214 1.39 -2.37 0.17
N VAL A 215 1.17 -1.05 0.11
CA VAL A 215 0.94 -0.31 -1.13
C VAL A 215 2.25 0.36 -1.54
N ARG A 216 2.77 0.03 -2.73
CA ARG A 216 4.04 0.58 -3.23
C ARG A 216 3.99 0.91 -4.73
N PRO A 217 4.94 1.72 -5.24
CA PRO A 217 5.10 1.92 -6.67
C PRO A 217 5.42 0.63 -7.41
N ALA A 218 4.88 0.47 -8.61
CA ALA A 218 5.18 -0.65 -9.49
C ALA A 218 6.47 -0.42 -10.30
N ASN A 219 7.03 -1.48 -10.86
CA ASN A 219 8.09 -1.44 -11.87
C ASN A 219 9.35 -0.67 -11.44
N ASN A 220 9.68 -0.73 -10.14
CA ASN A 220 10.83 -0.04 -9.55
C ASN A 220 10.85 1.49 -9.76
N LYS A 221 9.67 2.11 -9.92
CA LYS A 221 9.52 3.58 -9.98
C LYS A 221 9.67 4.19 -8.59
N TRP A 222 10.87 4.11 -8.04
CA TRP A 222 11.18 4.52 -6.67
C TRP A 222 11.05 6.03 -6.43
N GLU A 223 10.98 6.84 -7.50
CA GLU A 223 10.59 8.25 -7.44
C GLU A 223 9.16 8.50 -6.94
N ASP A 224 8.32 7.46 -6.90
CA ASP A 224 6.96 7.52 -6.36
C ASP A 224 6.85 6.99 -4.92
N LEU A 225 7.98 6.66 -4.27
CA LEU A 225 8.03 6.31 -2.85
C LEU A 225 7.77 7.53 -1.97
N ALA A 226 7.29 7.29 -0.75
CA ALA A 226 7.20 8.31 0.28
C ALA A 226 8.57 8.94 0.54
N ASP A 227 8.59 10.26 0.76
CA ASP A 227 9.83 11.04 0.93
C ASP A 227 10.73 10.46 2.03
N VAL A 228 10.15 10.02 3.16
CA VAL A 228 10.91 9.39 4.26
C VAL A 228 11.66 8.12 3.86
N ILE A 229 11.12 7.33 2.92
CA ILE A 229 11.78 6.13 2.39
C ILE A 229 12.85 6.56 1.38
N LEU A 230 12.54 7.52 0.50
CA LEU A 230 13.46 8.00 -0.53
C LEU A 230 14.69 8.70 0.07
N GLU A 231 14.50 9.51 1.11
CA GLU A 231 15.59 10.18 1.83
C GLU A 231 16.56 9.17 2.47
N GLU A 232 16.04 8.13 3.12
CA GLU A 232 16.88 7.09 3.71
C GLU A 232 17.56 6.20 2.66
N LEU A 233 16.90 5.94 1.52
CA LEU A 233 17.54 5.30 0.37
C LEU A 233 18.73 6.10 -0.16
N ASN A 234 18.60 7.42 -0.23
CA ASN A 234 19.66 8.33 -0.67
C ASN A 234 20.82 8.38 0.32
N LYS A 235 20.55 8.37 1.63
CA LYS A 235 21.59 8.28 2.68
C LYS A 235 22.34 6.95 2.67
N SER A 236 21.65 5.87 2.28
CA SER A 236 22.19 4.51 2.24
C SER A 236 23.03 4.22 0.99
N SER A 237 23.00 5.11 -0.01
CA SER A 237 23.79 4.97 -1.24
C SER A 237 25.22 5.50 -0.99
N PRO A 238 26.27 4.78 -1.42
CA PRO A 238 27.64 5.26 -1.25
C PRO A 238 27.83 6.62 -1.94
N ALA A 239 28.57 7.52 -1.30
CA ALA A 239 28.95 8.79 -1.90
C ALA A 239 29.70 8.54 -3.22
N PRO A 240 29.51 9.37 -4.26
CA PRO A 240 30.30 9.25 -5.47
C PRO A 240 31.78 9.43 -5.12
N ASP A 241 32.61 8.48 -5.57
CA ASP A 241 34.06 8.62 -5.50
C ASP A 241 34.45 9.93 -6.23
N ASN A 242 35.04 10.86 -5.49
CA ASN A 242 35.55 12.14 -6.01
C ASN A 242 36.80 11.96 -6.88
#